data_AF-A0A413H6Y1-F1
#
_entry.id   AF-A0A413H6Y1-F1
#
_cell.length_a   1.000
_cell.length_b   1.000
_cell.length_c   1.000
_cell.angle_alpha   90.00
_cell.angle_beta   90.00
_cell.angle_gamma   90.00
#
_symmetry.space_group_name_H-M   'P 1'
#
loop_
_entity.id
_entity.type
_entity.pdbx_description
1 polymer ?
#
loop_
_entity_poly.entity_id
_entity_poly.type
_entity_poly.pdbx_seq_one_letter_code
_entity_poly.pdbx_strand_id
1 'polypeptide(L)'
;MKRYISHLVFALLGCMALSACVDNDYMELDKGHNELALSTSNTEVVLNEQAHADDALELSWTTGTNYGTGNKISYTLELARAGSNFATPYVALENAVQEYTWKKSVEELNNILRGHFGMETAGNISLEARLTAKVMDREEVQVATTSFSVTAYEPLTSTLYLIGDATPGGWSADDATEMTRKDNGIFTWTGKMTPGSFKFITTLGAFLPSYNKGTDGKLVLRSSDDQPDETFTIEEDFNYVVEANLFTGVVSLTRTENLKPAYDQLYFIGNATDWNFVPMKRDVLDAYLFRYARFFEAGKGGEFKFGTSEGSWENMYKAKNADAAYTDTEMVFVKGFDPDNKWVLKDAECGKAYKICVDIRAGKERMMMSEFVPYEMIYMVGDAAPAGWTIGDATPMQATDNPYVFTWQGVLNAGELKLTCDKKEDWNGAWFMPTVADKQPTGETESMLFLDKSSDAFKAQYPDVIVGGIDQKWKITTAGSYKITLNQLEETISIVKQ
;
A
#
# COMPACT_ATOMS: atom_id res chain seq x y z
N MET A 1 6.64 -65.41 -50.77
CA MET A 1 5.70 -64.52 -51.49
C MET A 1 6.02 -63.07 -51.12
N LYS A 2 6.17 -62.21 -52.14
CA LYS A 2 6.36 -60.73 -52.14
C LYS A 2 7.71 -60.22 -51.60
N ARG A 3 8.75 -60.01 -52.44
CA ARG A 3 9.11 -58.90 -53.38
C ARG A 3 9.78 -57.67 -52.72
N TYR A 4 10.98 -57.41 -53.24
CA TYR A 4 12.04 -56.41 -53.02
C TYR A 4 11.67 -54.91 -53.04
N ILE A 5 12.54 -54.07 -52.43
CA ILE A 5 13.21 -52.82 -52.91
C ILE A 5 14.17 -52.36 -51.77
N SER A 6 15.51 -52.51 -51.87
CA SER A 6 16.55 -51.50 -52.26
C SER A 6 16.53 -50.21 -51.40
N HIS A 7 17.59 -49.68 -50.78
CA HIS A 7 18.97 -49.34 -51.19
C HIS A 7 19.86 -49.24 -49.93
N LEU A 8 21.08 -49.77 -49.81
CA LEU A 8 22.37 -49.37 -50.41
C LEU A 8 22.87 -47.95 -50.04
N VAL A 9 24.06 -47.92 -49.42
CA VAL A 9 25.00 -46.80 -49.18
C VAL A 9 24.77 -45.97 -47.90
N PHE A 10 25.58 -46.22 -46.86
CA PHE A 10 26.38 -45.20 -46.15
C PHE A 10 27.33 -45.91 -45.16
N ALA A 11 28.54 -46.21 -45.60
CA ALA A 11 29.62 -46.75 -44.78
C ALA A 11 30.95 -46.18 -45.28
N LEU A 12 31.17 -44.88 -45.04
CA LEU A 12 32.47 -44.22 -45.10
C LEU A 12 32.30 -42.79 -44.56
N LEU A 13 32.61 -42.59 -43.28
CA LEU A 13 33.32 -41.43 -42.71
C LEU A 13 33.36 -41.63 -41.19
N GLY A 14 34.41 -42.32 -40.74
CA GLY A 14 34.76 -42.42 -39.34
C GLY A 14 35.47 -41.16 -38.87
N CYS A 15 35.01 -40.64 -37.74
CA CYS A 15 35.80 -39.97 -36.70
C CYS A 15 36.95 -39.08 -37.18
N MET A 16 36.63 -37.85 -37.61
CA MET A 16 37.50 -36.68 -37.46
C MET A 16 36.65 -35.42 -37.69
N ALA A 17 35.90 -35.01 -36.67
CA ALA A 17 35.31 -33.68 -36.56
C ALA A 17 35.17 -33.34 -35.07
N LEU A 18 36.32 -33.20 -34.39
CA LEU A 18 36.38 -32.27 -33.28
C LEU A 18 36.16 -30.90 -33.90
N SER A 19 34.95 -30.38 -33.81
CA SER A 19 34.74 -28.95 -33.95
C SER A 19 35.46 -28.34 -32.75
N ALA A 20 36.71 -27.92 -32.96
CA ALA A 20 37.30 -26.92 -32.09
C ALA A 20 36.33 -25.73 -32.14
N CYS A 21 35.61 -25.48 -31.03
CA CYS A 21 35.20 -24.12 -30.74
C CYS A 21 36.51 -23.34 -30.70
N VAL A 22 36.80 -22.62 -31.78
CA VAL A 22 37.76 -21.55 -31.69
C VAL A 22 37.01 -20.49 -30.89
N ASP A 23 37.25 -20.46 -29.58
CA ASP A 23 37.06 -19.26 -28.77
C ASP A 23 37.97 -18.21 -29.39
N ASN A 24 37.46 -17.56 -30.43
CA ASN A 24 38.10 -16.42 -31.06
C ASN A 24 37.56 -15.14 -30.41
N ASP A 25 37.46 -15.15 -29.09
CA ASP A 25 37.31 -13.95 -28.28
C ASP A 25 38.72 -13.43 -27.95
N TYR A 26 39.50 -13.15 -28.99
CA TYR A 26 40.66 -12.31 -28.83
C TYR A 26 40.11 -10.92 -28.49
N MET A 27 40.06 -10.58 -27.21
CA MET A 27 39.99 -9.19 -26.79
C MET A 27 41.12 -8.47 -27.53
N GLU A 28 40.81 -7.71 -28.59
CA GLU A 28 41.80 -6.85 -29.23
C GLU A 28 42.27 -5.85 -28.18
N LEU A 29 43.45 -6.11 -27.62
CA LEU A 29 44.07 -5.27 -26.59
C LEU A 29 44.63 -4.01 -27.23
N ASP A 30 45.16 -4.11 -28.45
CA ASP A 30 45.51 -2.95 -29.25
C ASP A 30 44.24 -2.36 -29.87
N LYS A 31 43.87 -1.15 -29.45
CA LYS A 31 42.70 -0.44 -29.99
C LYS A 31 43.05 0.47 -31.17
N GLY A 32 44.29 0.39 -31.66
CA GLY A 32 44.79 1.17 -32.79
C GLY A 32 44.73 2.69 -32.54
N HIS A 33 44.72 3.46 -33.62
CA HIS A 33 44.58 4.92 -33.60
C HIS A 33 43.15 5.36 -33.97
N ASN A 34 42.14 4.83 -33.28
CA ASN A 34 40.78 5.34 -33.44
C ASN A 34 40.66 6.71 -32.77
N GLU A 35 40.06 7.69 -33.46
CA GLU A 35 39.76 9.00 -32.90
C GLU A 35 38.64 8.88 -31.86
N LEU A 36 38.81 9.53 -30.71
CA LEU A 36 37.75 9.63 -29.70
C LEU A 36 36.68 10.59 -30.23
N ALA A 37 35.47 10.09 -30.45
CA ALA A 37 34.33 10.87 -30.89
C ALA A 37 33.17 10.64 -29.91
N LEU A 38 32.54 11.73 -29.47
CA LEU A 38 31.35 11.72 -28.64
C LEU A 38 30.16 12.17 -29.48
N SER A 39 29.14 11.33 -29.59
CA SER A 39 27.93 11.56 -30.36
C SER A 39 26.72 11.68 -29.44
N THR A 40 25.74 12.47 -29.86
CA THR A 40 24.43 12.55 -29.23
C THR A 40 23.38 11.97 -30.17
N SER A 41 22.43 11.23 -29.63
CA SER A 41 21.27 10.70 -30.39
C SER A 41 20.36 11.81 -30.91
N ASN A 42 20.26 12.93 -30.18
CA ASN A 42 19.46 14.10 -30.54
C ASN A 42 20.17 15.40 -30.13
N THR A 43 20.06 16.44 -30.94
CA THR A 43 20.58 17.78 -30.62
C THR A 43 19.55 18.66 -29.93
N GLU A 44 18.27 18.31 -30.02
CA GLU A 44 17.16 18.96 -29.33
C GLU A 44 16.26 17.89 -28.72
N VAL A 45 16.04 17.95 -27.41
CA VAL A 45 15.22 17.00 -26.66
C VAL A 45 14.10 17.77 -25.97
N VAL A 46 12.85 17.33 -26.14
CA VAL A 46 11.69 17.88 -25.42
C VAL A 46 11.14 16.79 -24.53
N LEU A 47 11.25 16.97 -23.21
CA LEU A 47 10.81 15.99 -22.24
C LEU A 47 9.31 16.07 -22.03
N ASN A 48 8.64 14.91 -22.04
CA ASN A 48 7.21 14.79 -21.82
C ASN A 48 6.96 13.78 -20.69
N GLU A 49 6.39 14.23 -19.58
CA GLU A 49 6.14 13.40 -18.41
C GLU A 49 5.28 12.15 -18.70
N GLN A 50 4.39 12.20 -19.71
CA GLN A 50 3.60 11.02 -20.11
C GLN A 50 4.47 9.90 -20.71
N ALA A 51 5.67 10.22 -21.19
CA ALA A 51 6.65 9.31 -21.75
C ALA A 51 7.82 9.07 -20.78
N HIS A 52 7.57 9.15 -19.46
CA HIS A 52 8.62 9.16 -18.42
C HIS A 52 9.62 7.99 -18.51
N ALA A 53 9.16 6.82 -18.95
CA ALA A 53 9.95 5.60 -19.09
C ALA A 53 10.66 5.48 -20.44
N ASP A 54 10.30 6.29 -21.44
CA ASP A 54 10.93 6.26 -22.75
C ASP A 54 12.34 6.82 -22.69
N ASP A 55 13.21 6.34 -23.58
CA ASP A 55 14.56 6.87 -23.74
C ASP A 55 14.50 8.31 -24.26
N ALA A 56 15.10 9.25 -23.51
CA ALA A 56 15.14 10.67 -23.90
C ALA A 56 16.42 11.03 -24.63
N LEU A 57 17.55 10.54 -24.12
CA LEU A 57 18.87 10.89 -24.63
C LEU A 57 19.84 9.72 -24.45
N GLU A 58 20.52 9.41 -25.53
CA GLU A 58 21.72 8.59 -25.55
C GLU A 58 22.92 9.42 -26.02
N LEU A 59 23.99 9.39 -25.22
CA LEU A 59 25.32 9.83 -25.59
C LEU A 59 26.17 8.59 -25.83
N SER A 60 26.83 8.49 -26.98
CA SER A 60 27.65 7.33 -27.34
C SER A 60 29.03 7.76 -27.81
N TRP A 61 30.03 6.91 -27.63
CA TRP A 61 31.39 7.25 -28.02
C TRP A 61 32.18 6.08 -28.59
N THR A 62 33.13 6.42 -29.46
CA THR A 62 34.16 5.48 -29.94
C THR A 62 35.16 5.18 -28.82
N THR A 63 35.94 4.11 -28.96
CA THR A 63 36.94 3.71 -27.96
C THR A 63 38.07 4.73 -27.76
N GLY A 64 38.33 5.60 -28.74
CA GLY A 64 39.61 6.31 -28.81
C GLY A 64 40.80 5.37 -29.02
N THR A 65 42.01 5.88 -28.80
CA THR A 65 43.27 5.15 -28.96
C THR A 65 43.87 4.77 -27.60
N ASN A 66 44.45 3.58 -27.48
CA ASN A 66 45.36 3.27 -26.38
C ASN A 66 46.83 3.36 -26.80
N TYR A 67 47.11 4.04 -27.93
CA TYR A 67 48.44 4.27 -28.47
C TYR A 67 49.24 2.98 -28.75
N GLY A 68 48.55 1.87 -29.07
CA GLY A 68 49.18 0.58 -29.32
C GLY A 68 49.73 -0.12 -28.07
N THR A 69 49.42 0.38 -26.87
CA THR A 69 50.00 -0.12 -25.61
C THR A 69 49.35 -1.40 -25.10
N GLY A 70 48.13 -1.71 -25.51
CA GLY A 70 47.33 -2.77 -24.89
C GLY A 70 46.68 -2.37 -23.56
N ASN A 71 46.97 -1.16 -23.05
CA ASN A 71 46.48 -0.71 -21.75
C ASN A 71 44.99 -0.36 -21.80
N LYS A 72 44.36 -0.49 -20.62
CA LYS A 72 42.95 -0.17 -20.39
C LYS A 72 42.70 1.34 -20.55
N ILE A 73 41.57 1.67 -21.17
CA ILE A 73 41.04 3.03 -21.26
C ILE A 73 39.90 3.17 -20.25
N SER A 74 39.93 4.23 -19.44
CA SER A 74 38.80 4.66 -18.61
C SER A 74 38.18 5.94 -19.16
N TYR A 75 36.88 6.11 -18.96
CA TYR A 75 36.09 7.24 -19.43
C TYR A 75 35.49 8.01 -18.26
N THR A 76 35.53 9.33 -18.36
CA THR A 76 34.78 10.25 -17.50
C THR A 76 33.90 11.10 -18.39
N LEU A 77 32.59 11.06 -18.16
CA LEU A 77 31.58 11.82 -18.91
C LEU A 77 31.00 12.90 -18.01
N GLU A 78 31.06 14.14 -18.47
CA GLU A 78 30.63 15.32 -17.75
C GLU A 78 29.63 16.11 -18.59
N LEU A 79 28.57 16.63 -17.96
CA LEU A 79 27.61 17.55 -18.56
C LEU A 79 27.71 18.92 -17.89
N ALA A 80 27.67 19.99 -18.65
CA ALA A 80 27.68 21.35 -18.12
C ALA A 80 26.80 22.29 -18.96
N ARG A 81 26.44 23.45 -18.38
CA ARG A 81 25.76 24.51 -19.16
C ARG A 81 26.67 24.96 -20.30
N ALA A 82 26.09 25.11 -21.49
CA ALA A 82 26.85 25.54 -22.65
C ALA A 82 27.57 26.87 -22.39
N GLY A 83 28.86 26.93 -22.73
CA GLY A 83 29.70 28.11 -22.51
C GLY A 83 30.16 28.32 -21.06
N SER A 84 29.85 27.41 -20.13
CA SER A 84 30.35 27.48 -18.75
C SER A 84 31.80 27.02 -18.62
N ASN A 85 32.41 26.52 -19.71
CA ASN A 85 33.72 25.86 -19.71
C ASN A 85 33.81 24.71 -18.68
N PHE A 86 32.70 23.96 -18.53
CA PHE A 86 32.59 22.87 -17.55
C PHE A 86 32.85 23.32 -16.10
N ALA A 87 32.46 24.54 -15.75
CA ALA A 87 32.34 24.93 -14.36
C ALA A 87 31.22 24.12 -13.69
N THR A 88 31.51 23.49 -12.55
CA THR A 88 30.58 22.68 -11.74
C THR A 88 29.77 21.65 -12.57
N PRO A 89 30.44 20.73 -13.28
CA PRO A 89 29.76 19.79 -14.17
C PRO A 89 28.97 18.74 -13.38
N TYR A 90 27.92 18.20 -13.99
CA TYR A 90 27.31 16.95 -13.57
C TYR A 90 28.18 15.81 -14.09
N VAL A 91 28.75 15.02 -13.17
CA VAL A 91 29.57 13.85 -13.52
C VAL A 91 28.62 12.68 -13.78
N ALA A 92 28.39 12.39 -15.05
CA ALA A 92 27.47 11.34 -15.49
C ALA A 92 28.08 9.94 -15.37
N LEU A 93 29.40 9.82 -15.59
CA LEU A 93 30.20 8.62 -15.42
C LEU A 93 31.60 9.02 -14.93
N GLU A 94 32.17 8.24 -14.02
CA GLU A 94 33.52 8.48 -13.49
C GLU A 94 34.37 7.23 -13.58
N ASN A 95 35.51 7.33 -14.28
CA ASN A 95 36.48 6.24 -14.47
C ASN A 95 35.86 4.92 -14.96
N ALA A 96 34.77 5.00 -15.73
CA ALA A 96 34.06 3.85 -16.29
C ALA A 96 34.91 3.15 -17.35
N VAL A 97 34.72 1.85 -17.50
CA VAL A 97 35.57 1.01 -18.35
C VAL A 97 34.72 0.03 -19.13
N GLN A 98 35.05 -0.15 -20.41
CA GLN A 98 34.22 -0.95 -21.34
C GLN A 98 32.76 -0.47 -21.43
N GLU A 99 32.50 0.79 -21.10
CA GLU A 99 31.25 1.49 -21.33
C GLU A 99 31.42 2.46 -22.51
N TYR A 100 30.45 2.47 -23.42
CA TYR A 100 30.49 3.25 -24.66
C TYR A 100 29.22 4.07 -24.88
N THR A 101 28.29 4.01 -23.94
CA THR A 101 26.97 4.66 -24.03
C THR A 101 26.54 5.12 -22.65
N TRP A 102 25.94 6.30 -22.59
CA TRP A 102 25.19 6.79 -21.45
C TRP A 102 23.78 7.14 -21.91
N LYS A 103 22.79 6.44 -21.35
CA LYS A 103 21.39 6.53 -21.74
C LYS A 103 20.53 6.92 -20.55
N LYS A 104 19.59 7.84 -20.77
CA LYS A 104 18.64 8.29 -19.76
C LYS A 104 17.22 8.25 -20.28
N SER A 105 16.30 7.79 -19.42
CA SER A 105 14.88 7.98 -19.66
C SER A 105 14.48 9.45 -19.55
N VAL A 106 13.27 9.77 -19.99
CA VAL A 106 12.68 11.12 -19.82
C VAL A 106 12.68 11.55 -18.37
N GLU A 107 12.28 10.68 -17.45
CA GLU A 107 12.25 10.99 -16.01
C GLU A 107 13.64 11.21 -15.43
N GLU A 108 14.57 10.31 -15.72
CA GLU A 108 15.94 10.41 -15.21
C GLU A 108 16.62 11.69 -15.69
N LEU A 109 16.46 12.03 -16.98
CA LEU A 109 17.03 13.24 -17.53
C LEU A 109 16.38 14.48 -16.91
N ASN A 110 15.05 14.51 -16.75
CA ASN A 110 14.38 15.63 -16.09
C ASN A 110 14.89 15.78 -14.64
N ASN A 111 15.03 14.70 -13.89
CA ASN A 111 15.55 14.73 -12.52
C ASN A 111 16.98 15.28 -12.43
N ILE A 112 17.85 14.95 -13.39
CA ILE A 112 19.20 15.55 -13.48
C ILE A 112 19.11 17.06 -13.70
N LEU A 113 18.25 17.51 -14.62
CA LEU A 113 18.06 18.92 -14.92
C LEU A 113 17.57 19.72 -13.71
N ARG A 114 16.63 19.16 -12.93
CA ARG A 114 16.12 19.81 -11.72
C ARG A 114 17.14 19.78 -10.58
N GLY A 115 17.70 18.60 -10.29
CA GLY A 115 18.57 18.37 -9.13
C GLY A 115 19.96 18.99 -9.25
N HIS A 116 20.56 18.98 -10.45
CA HIS A 116 21.91 19.55 -10.67
C HIS A 116 21.88 20.91 -11.34
N PHE A 117 21.03 21.07 -12.36
CA PHE A 117 20.98 22.30 -13.15
C PHE A 117 19.91 23.30 -12.68
N GLY A 118 19.21 23.03 -11.57
CA GLY A 118 18.28 23.96 -10.92
C GLY A 118 17.08 24.36 -11.78
N MET A 119 16.65 23.50 -12.71
CA MET A 119 15.48 23.76 -13.55
C MET A 119 14.18 23.51 -12.77
N GLU A 120 13.81 24.43 -11.89
CA GLU A 120 12.64 24.24 -11.00
C GLU A 120 11.30 24.26 -11.76
N THR A 121 11.20 25.07 -12.82
CA THR A 121 10.04 25.19 -13.70
C THR A 121 10.34 24.64 -15.10
N ALA A 122 9.29 24.41 -15.90
CA ALA A 122 9.45 24.10 -17.32
C ALA A 122 10.29 25.17 -18.04
N GLY A 123 11.19 24.74 -18.93
CA GLY A 123 12.11 25.64 -19.61
C GLY A 123 13.15 24.90 -20.45
N ASN A 124 13.90 25.62 -21.26
CA ASN A 124 14.97 25.06 -22.09
C ASN A 124 16.35 25.36 -21.51
N ILE A 125 17.26 24.41 -21.61
CA ILE A 125 18.68 24.55 -21.26
C ILE A 125 19.55 24.03 -22.39
N SER A 126 20.61 24.76 -22.72
CA SER A 126 21.68 24.27 -23.60
C SER A 126 22.80 23.66 -22.76
N LEU A 127 23.18 22.44 -23.09
CA LEU A 127 24.21 21.67 -22.40
C LEU A 127 25.34 21.29 -23.36
N GLU A 128 26.55 21.22 -22.81
CA GLU A 128 27.72 20.62 -23.42
C GLU A 128 28.08 19.36 -22.66
N ALA A 129 28.40 18.29 -23.40
CA ALA A 129 28.95 17.06 -22.84
C ALA A 129 30.44 16.98 -23.17
N ARG A 130 31.26 16.57 -22.20
CA ARG A 130 32.69 16.29 -22.36
C ARG A 130 32.96 14.86 -21.95
N LEU A 131 33.59 14.13 -22.85
CA LEU A 131 34.15 12.81 -22.59
C LEU A 131 35.67 12.93 -22.50
N THR A 132 36.23 12.51 -21.37
CA THR A 132 37.67 12.38 -21.17
C THR A 132 38.03 10.89 -21.13
N ALA A 133 38.85 10.43 -22.08
CA ALA A 133 39.38 9.07 -22.10
C ALA A 133 40.84 9.07 -21.62
N LYS A 134 41.14 8.27 -20.59
CA LYS A 134 42.47 8.15 -19.98
C LYS A 134 43.00 6.73 -20.13
N VAL A 135 44.25 6.62 -20.61
CA VAL A 135 44.95 5.33 -20.70
C VAL A 135 45.71 5.10 -19.39
N MET A 136 45.63 3.88 -18.84
CA MET A 136 46.40 3.51 -17.65
C MET A 136 47.90 3.76 -17.84
N ASP A 137 48.54 4.32 -16.81
CA ASP A 137 49.97 4.68 -16.79
C ASP A 137 50.41 5.72 -17.83
N ARG A 138 49.45 6.51 -18.35
CA ARG A 138 49.70 7.69 -19.20
C ARG A 138 49.06 8.94 -18.62
N GLU A 139 49.81 10.05 -18.73
CA GLU A 139 49.33 11.39 -18.33
C GLU A 139 48.49 12.04 -19.44
N GLU A 140 48.72 11.70 -20.71
CA GLU A 140 47.96 12.23 -21.84
C GLU A 140 46.52 11.72 -21.85
N VAL A 141 45.57 12.64 -21.96
CA VAL A 141 44.13 12.33 -22.09
C VAL A 141 43.62 12.68 -23.49
N GLN A 142 42.60 11.96 -23.93
CA GLN A 142 41.82 12.29 -25.12
C GLN A 142 40.51 12.94 -24.68
N VAL A 143 40.08 13.99 -25.39
CA VAL A 143 38.86 14.72 -25.06
C VAL A 143 37.99 14.87 -26.30
N ALA A 144 36.72 14.52 -26.17
CA ALA A 144 35.69 14.76 -27.17
C ALA A 144 34.53 15.52 -26.54
N THR A 145 33.88 16.39 -27.32
CA THR A 145 32.72 17.16 -26.84
C THR A 145 31.58 17.11 -27.83
N THR A 146 30.36 17.24 -27.33
CA THR A 146 29.15 17.45 -28.13
C THR A 146 28.22 18.39 -27.38
N SER A 147 27.19 18.90 -28.05
CA SER A 147 26.21 19.81 -27.45
C SER A 147 24.81 19.43 -27.86
N PHE A 148 23.86 19.73 -26.98
CA PHE A 148 22.44 19.50 -27.19
C PHE A 148 21.63 20.47 -26.31
N SER A 149 20.36 20.66 -26.63
CA SER A 149 19.42 21.37 -25.76
C SER A 149 18.35 20.43 -25.24
N VAL A 150 17.89 20.69 -24.01
CA VAL A 150 16.79 19.93 -23.40
C VAL A 150 15.74 20.89 -22.88
N THR A 151 14.49 20.62 -23.22
CA THR A 151 13.33 21.31 -22.64
C THR A 151 12.77 20.45 -21.52
N ALA A 152 12.96 20.89 -20.28
CA ALA A 152 12.47 20.25 -19.06
C ALA A 152 10.98 20.54 -18.83
N TYR A 153 10.33 19.68 -18.05
CA TYR A 153 8.96 19.87 -17.56
C TYR A 153 8.92 19.99 -16.04
N GLU A 154 7.89 20.67 -15.53
CA GLU A 154 7.54 20.64 -14.11
C GLU A 154 6.69 19.39 -13.83
N PRO A 155 7.14 18.45 -12.98
CA PRO A 155 6.39 17.22 -12.72
C PRO A 155 5.07 17.48 -12.01
N LEU A 156 4.06 16.70 -12.36
CA LEU A 156 2.83 16.64 -11.60
C LEU A 156 3.08 16.09 -10.18
N THR A 157 2.13 16.36 -9.28
CA THR A 157 2.16 15.82 -7.92
C THR A 157 2.32 14.29 -7.91
N SER A 158 3.12 13.77 -6.97
CA SER A 158 3.25 12.34 -6.72
C SER A 158 2.17 11.80 -5.77
N THR A 159 1.39 12.67 -5.13
CA THR A 159 0.35 12.32 -4.17
C THR A 159 -0.97 13.00 -4.51
N LEU A 160 -2.07 12.31 -4.20
CA LEU A 160 -3.43 12.83 -4.37
C LEU A 160 -4.34 12.20 -3.31
N TYR A 161 -5.20 13.01 -2.70
CA TYR A 161 -6.10 12.58 -1.64
C TYR A 161 -7.53 13.03 -1.94
N LEU A 162 -8.50 12.15 -1.72
CA LEU A 162 -9.93 12.43 -1.77
C LEU A 162 -10.39 13.12 -0.49
N ILE A 163 -11.09 14.24 -0.62
CA ILE A 163 -11.67 14.99 0.50
C ILE A 163 -13.08 15.45 0.16
N GLY A 164 -14.00 15.34 1.11
CA GLY A 164 -15.39 15.80 0.99
C GLY A 164 -16.36 14.92 1.78
N ASP A 165 -17.60 15.39 1.95
CA ASP A 165 -18.67 14.68 2.65
C ASP A 165 -19.03 13.35 1.98
N ALA A 166 -18.74 13.17 0.69
CA ALA A 166 -18.90 11.89 0.00
C ALA A 166 -17.79 10.87 0.30
N THR A 167 -16.68 11.26 0.95
CA THR A 167 -15.48 10.43 1.17
C THR A 167 -15.34 10.02 2.64
N PRO A 168 -14.60 8.94 2.97
CA PRO A 168 -14.45 8.48 4.37
C PRO A 168 -13.90 9.55 5.33
N GLY A 169 -12.98 10.38 4.87
CA GLY A 169 -12.34 11.44 5.66
C GLY A 169 -13.19 12.71 5.86
N GLY A 170 -14.33 12.82 5.16
CA GLY A 170 -15.12 14.05 5.20
C GLY A 170 -14.33 15.27 4.71
N TRP A 171 -14.63 16.44 5.28
CA TRP A 171 -13.92 17.70 5.02
C TRP A 171 -12.70 17.93 5.96
N SER A 172 -12.16 16.87 6.56
CA SER A 172 -10.91 16.93 7.33
C SER A 172 -9.71 16.75 6.39
N ALA A 173 -8.86 17.77 6.27
CA ALA A 173 -7.65 17.65 5.46
C ALA A 173 -6.61 16.71 6.08
N ASP A 174 -6.60 16.61 7.42
CA ASP A 174 -5.72 15.71 8.17
C ASP A 174 -6.15 14.24 8.00
N ASP A 175 -7.44 13.99 7.76
CA ASP A 175 -8.00 12.64 7.57
C ASP A 175 -8.36 12.35 6.09
N ALA A 176 -7.83 13.13 5.14
CA ALA A 176 -8.15 12.98 3.73
C ALA A 176 -7.72 11.59 3.20
N THR A 177 -8.54 11.01 2.34
CA THR A 177 -8.39 9.61 1.91
C THR A 177 -7.34 9.51 0.79
N GLU A 178 -6.19 8.91 1.09
CA GLU A 178 -5.10 8.73 0.13
C GLU A 178 -5.48 7.85 -1.07
N MET A 179 -5.15 8.34 -2.27
CA MET A 179 -5.27 7.60 -3.52
C MET A 179 -3.95 6.90 -3.89
N THR A 180 -4.05 5.73 -4.51
CA THR A 180 -2.91 5.01 -5.07
C THR A 180 -2.50 5.61 -6.41
N ARG A 181 -1.22 5.99 -6.54
CA ARG A 181 -0.62 6.37 -7.82
C ARG A 181 -0.40 5.13 -8.68
N LYS A 182 -1.04 5.07 -9.86
CA LYS A 182 -0.83 4.00 -10.86
C LYS A 182 0.36 4.29 -11.76
N ASP A 183 0.51 5.56 -12.12
CA ASP A 183 1.56 6.07 -13.00
C ASP A 183 1.73 7.58 -12.78
N ASN A 184 2.69 8.23 -13.45
CA ASN A 184 2.81 9.70 -13.43
C ASN A 184 1.45 10.34 -13.79
N GLY A 185 0.98 11.26 -12.94
CA GLY A 185 -0.31 11.94 -13.12
C GLY A 185 -1.57 11.06 -13.09
N ILE A 186 -1.50 9.75 -12.80
CA ILE A 186 -2.65 8.84 -12.81
C ILE A 186 -2.85 8.22 -11.42
N PHE A 187 -3.99 8.50 -10.81
CA PHE A 187 -4.35 8.05 -9.46
C PHE A 187 -5.64 7.24 -9.46
N THR A 188 -5.73 6.29 -8.54
CA THR A 188 -6.93 5.49 -8.31
C THR A 188 -7.23 5.36 -6.84
N TRP A 189 -8.51 5.25 -6.51
CA TRP A 189 -8.95 4.79 -5.20
C TRP A 189 -10.20 3.93 -5.39
N THR A 190 -10.38 2.93 -4.54
CA THR A 190 -11.58 2.10 -4.54
C THR A 190 -12.11 1.99 -3.13
N GLY A 191 -13.38 2.33 -2.94
CA GLY A 191 -14.01 2.28 -1.63
C GLY A 191 -15.45 2.74 -1.66
N LYS A 192 -16.06 2.79 -0.49
CA LYS A 192 -17.45 3.24 -0.33
C LYS A 192 -17.51 4.77 -0.40
N MET A 193 -18.39 5.30 -1.23
CA MET A 193 -18.75 6.72 -1.23
C MET A 193 -20.23 6.90 -0.91
N THR A 194 -20.58 8.02 -0.30
CA THR A 194 -21.97 8.36 0.05
C THR A 194 -22.43 9.60 -0.73
N PRO A 195 -23.74 9.85 -0.85
CA PRO A 195 -24.24 11.04 -1.54
C PRO A 195 -23.66 12.32 -0.91
N GLY A 196 -23.03 13.17 -1.71
CA GLY A 196 -22.31 14.33 -1.19
C GLY A 196 -21.31 14.92 -2.19
N SER A 197 -20.52 15.89 -1.73
CA SER A 197 -19.47 16.52 -2.52
C SER A 197 -18.09 15.93 -2.24
N PHE A 198 -17.19 16.04 -3.23
CA PHE A 198 -15.76 15.77 -3.04
C PHE A 198 -14.87 16.57 -4.00
N LYS A 199 -13.59 16.69 -3.65
CA LYS A 199 -12.51 17.20 -4.48
C LYS A 199 -11.20 16.47 -4.13
N PHE A 200 -10.07 16.94 -4.67
CA PHE A 200 -8.78 16.33 -4.43
C PHE A 200 -7.78 17.34 -3.87
N ILE A 201 -7.02 16.98 -2.85
CA ILE A 201 -5.86 17.76 -2.38
C ILE A 201 -4.57 17.03 -2.74
N THR A 202 -3.50 17.78 -2.97
CA THR A 202 -2.21 17.19 -3.35
C THR A 202 -1.35 16.82 -2.15
N THR A 203 -1.64 17.39 -0.97
CA THR A 203 -0.84 17.25 0.24
C THR A 203 -1.75 17.01 1.43
N LEU A 204 -1.51 15.94 2.18
CA LEU A 204 -2.27 15.63 3.40
C LEU A 204 -2.16 16.78 4.41
N GLY A 205 -3.28 17.16 5.04
CA GLY A 205 -3.35 18.28 5.98
C GLY A 205 -3.44 19.67 5.33
N ALA A 206 -3.40 19.79 3.99
CA ALA A 206 -3.45 21.07 3.29
C ALA A 206 -4.54 21.12 2.22
N PHE A 207 -5.39 22.15 2.26
CA PHE A 207 -6.43 22.38 1.25
C PHE A 207 -5.90 22.89 -0.09
N LEU A 208 -4.63 23.27 -0.16
CA LEU A 208 -3.97 23.80 -1.34
C LEU A 208 -2.55 23.20 -1.46
N PRO A 209 -2.09 22.90 -2.69
CA PRO A 209 -2.87 22.88 -3.93
C PRO A 209 -3.97 21.80 -3.94
N SER A 210 -5.03 22.05 -4.70
CA SER A 210 -6.15 21.11 -4.90
C SER A 210 -6.51 20.97 -6.38
N TYR A 211 -7.06 19.82 -6.76
CA TYR A 211 -7.70 19.67 -8.05
C TYR A 211 -9.22 19.69 -7.88
N ASN A 212 -9.85 20.63 -8.59
CA ASN A 212 -11.25 20.97 -8.45
C ASN A 212 -12.00 20.75 -9.77
N LYS A 213 -13.33 20.77 -9.72
CA LYS A 213 -14.16 20.57 -10.92
C LYS A 213 -14.22 21.87 -11.74
N GLY A 214 -13.59 21.87 -12.90
CA GLY A 214 -13.73 22.92 -13.91
C GLY A 214 -15.13 23.01 -14.50
N THR A 215 -15.41 24.10 -15.22
CA THR A 215 -16.71 24.34 -15.87
C THR A 215 -17.06 23.32 -16.95
N ASP A 216 -16.07 22.63 -17.50
CA ASP A 216 -16.19 21.53 -18.46
C ASP A 216 -16.28 20.15 -17.79
N GLY A 217 -16.30 20.10 -16.46
CA GLY A 217 -16.31 18.89 -15.67
C GLY A 217 -14.93 18.23 -15.47
N LYS A 218 -13.85 18.82 -15.99
CA LYS A 218 -12.49 18.29 -15.84
C LYS A 218 -11.78 18.86 -14.62
N LEU A 219 -10.70 18.23 -14.20
CA LEU A 219 -9.83 18.71 -13.13
C LEU A 219 -9.13 20.01 -13.54
N VAL A 220 -9.21 21.00 -12.66
CA VAL A 220 -8.44 22.24 -12.75
C VAL A 220 -7.62 22.37 -11.47
N LEU A 221 -6.32 22.63 -11.62
CA LEU A 221 -5.44 22.91 -10.49
C LEU A 221 -5.81 24.26 -9.87
N ARG A 222 -6.06 24.24 -8.56
CA ARG A 222 -6.27 25.38 -7.69
C ARG A 222 -5.05 25.53 -6.78
N SER A 223 -4.37 26.67 -6.87
CA SER A 223 -3.15 26.98 -6.12
C SER A 223 -3.32 28.13 -5.12
N SER A 224 -4.44 28.83 -5.16
CA SER A 224 -4.71 29.98 -4.29
C SER A 224 -6.20 30.11 -3.95
N ASP A 225 -6.50 30.84 -2.87
CA ASP A 225 -7.85 30.89 -2.33
C ASP A 225 -8.86 31.70 -3.15
N ASP A 226 -8.38 32.60 -4.01
CA ASP A 226 -9.16 33.42 -4.92
C ASP A 226 -9.66 32.67 -6.17
N GLN A 227 -9.16 31.46 -6.40
CA GLN A 227 -9.56 30.61 -7.51
C GLN A 227 -10.81 29.76 -7.16
N PRO A 228 -11.66 29.42 -8.14
CA PRO A 228 -12.92 28.69 -7.91
C PRO A 228 -12.74 27.36 -7.15
N ASP A 229 -13.58 27.12 -6.15
CA ASP A 229 -13.54 25.93 -5.29
C ASP A 229 -14.64 24.89 -5.58
N GLU A 230 -14.93 24.67 -6.86
CA GLU A 230 -16.01 23.79 -7.31
C GLU A 230 -15.70 22.30 -7.05
N THR A 231 -16.72 21.57 -6.58
CA THR A 231 -16.62 20.16 -6.19
C THR A 231 -17.25 19.22 -7.21
N PHE A 232 -16.82 17.96 -7.21
CA PHE A 232 -17.52 16.83 -7.80
C PHE A 232 -18.63 16.34 -6.86
N THR A 233 -19.59 15.58 -7.39
CA THR A 233 -20.75 15.10 -6.63
C THR A 233 -20.93 13.60 -6.81
N ILE A 234 -21.22 12.90 -5.71
CA ILE A 234 -21.72 11.53 -5.69
C ILE A 234 -23.21 11.59 -5.41
N GLU A 235 -24.01 10.90 -6.22
CA GLU A 235 -25.48 10.92 -6.10
C GLU A 235 -26.03 9.74 -5.28
N GLU A 236 -25.35 8.60 -5.33
CA GLU A 236 -25.82 7.35 -4.72
C GLU A 236 -24.77 6.77 -3.79
N ASP A 237 -25.23 6.22 -2.67
CA ASP A 237 -24.39 5.37 -1.81
C ASP A 237 -24.04 4.10 -2.61
N PHE A 238 -22.75 3.97 -2.96
CA PHE A 238 -22.23 2.77 -3.58
C PHE A 238 -20.71 2.67 -3.38
N ASN A 239 -20.19 1.55 -3.83
CA ASN A 239 -18.77 1.28 -3.93
C ASN A 239 -18.23 1.80 -5.27
N TYR A 240 -17.26 2.70 -5.25
CA TYR A 240 -16.72 3.33 -6.46
C TYR A 240 -15.25 3.01 -6.65
N VAL A 241 -14.85 2.77 -7.90
CA VAL A 241 -13.49 2.98 -8.40
C VAL A 241 -13.43 4.41 -8.90
N VAL A 242 -12.68 5.25 -8.20
CA VAL A 242 -12.35 6.61 -8.59
C VAL A 242 -11.01 6.59 -9.31
N GLU A 243 -10.95 7.15 -10.52
CA GLU A 243 -9.69 7.37 -11.23
C GLU A 243 -9.56 8.84 -11.61
N ALA A 244 -8.40 9.44 -11.33
CA ALA A 244 -8.07 10.80 -11.69
C ALA A 244 -6.85 10.80 -12.61
N ASN A 245 -7.00 11.36 -13.80
CA ASN A 245 -5.91 11.56 -14.75
C ASN A 245 -5.60 13.06 -14.86
N LEU A 246 -4.51 13.48 -14.24
CA LEU A 246 -4.10 14.87 -14.12
C LEU A 246 -3.61 15.47 -15.45
N PHE A 247 -3.15 14.64 -16.40
CA PHE A 247 -2.75 15.11 -17.74
C PHE A 247 -3.95 15.50 -18.61
N THR A 248 -5.04 14.73 -18.53
CA THR A 248 -6.25 14.94 -19.35
C THR A 248 -7.35 15.72 -18.63
N GLY A 249 -7.23 15.82 -17.31
CA GLY A 249 -8.23 16.36 -16.40
C GLY A 249 -9.43 15.43 -16.17
N VAL A 250 -9.42 14.20 -16.66
CA VAL A 250 -10.58 13.31 -16.56
C VAL A 250 -10.68 12.68 -15.17
N VAL A 251 -11.87 12.72 -14.58
CA VAL A 251 -12.26 11.92 -13.41
C VAL A 251 -13.27 10.86 -13.85
N SER A 252 -12.98 9.60 -13.55
CA SER A 252 -13.89 8.47 -13.77
C SER A 252 -14.43 7.97 -12.45
N LEU A 253 -15.74 7.75 -12.38
CA LEU A 253 -16.45 7.21 -11.22
C LEU A 253 -17.17 5.94 -11.65
N THR A 254 -16.56 4.79 -11.40
CA THR A 254 -17.11 3.49 -11.82
C THR A 254 -17.67 2.74 -10.63
N ARG A 255 -18.96 2.44 -10.63
CA ARG A 255 -19.57 1.58 -9.61
C ARG A 255 -18.98 0.16 -9.66
N THR A 256 -18.68 -0.41 -8.52
CA THR A 256 -18.16 -1.78 -8.42
C THR A 256 -18.80 -2.55 -7.27
N GLU A 257 -19.26 -3.77 -7.55
CA GLU A 257 -19.64 -4.73 -6.50
C GLU A 257 -18.42 -5.52 -6.00
N ASN A 258 -17.28 -5.40 -6.68
CA ASN A 258 -16.06 -6.17 -6.46
C ASN A 258 -15.12 -5.54 -5.42
N LEU A 259 -15.64 -4.96 -4.33
CA LEU A 259 -14.87 -4.65 -3.13
C LEU A 259 -14.72 -5.89 -2.25
N LYS A 260 -14.30 -7.01 -2.88
CA LYS A 260 -14.02 -8.23 -2.16
C LYS A 260 -12.53 -8.30 -1.87
N PRO A 261 -12.14 -8.66 -0.64
CA PRO A 261 -10.76 -9.02 -0.37
C PRO A 261 -10.30 -10.17 -1.27
N ALA A 262 -8.98 -10.27 -1.47
CA ALA A 262 -8.37 -11.39 -2.18
C ALA A 262 -8.68 -12.74 -1.52
N TYR A 263 -8.94 -12.72 -0.21
CA TYR A 263 -9.29 -13.86 0.62
C TYR A 263 -10.52 -13.55 1.45
N ASP A 264 -11.47 -14.46 1.49
CA ASP A 264 -12.68 -14.36 2.32
C ASP A 264 -12.52 -15.03 3.69
N GLN A 265 -11.39 -15.70 3.91
CA GLN A 265 -10.99 -16.39 5.13
C GLN A 265 -9.53 -16.10 5.46
N LEU A 266 -9.22 -16.07 6.75
CA LEU A 266 -7.86 -15.95 7.27
C LEU A 266 -7.75 -16.81 8.53
N TYR A 267 -6.57 -17.37 8.77
CA TYR A 267 -6.31 -18.29 9.87
C TYR A 267 -5.14 -17.79 10.70
N PHE A 268 -5.31 -17.68 12.02
CA PHE A 268 -4.21 -17.47 12.95
C PHE A 268 -3.50 -18.82 13.19
N ILE A 269 -2.18 -18.83 13.07
CA ILE A 269 -1.36 -20.04 13.19
C ILE A 269 -0.10 -19.68 13.98
N GLY A 270 0.25 -20.48 14.99
CA GLY A 270 1.51 -20.29 15.70
C GLY A 270 1.68 -21.24 16.88
N ASN A 271 2.69 -20.98 17.71
CA ASN A 271 2.96 -21.77 18.91
C ASN A 271 1.74 -21.88 19.83
N ALA A 272 0.97 -20.80 20.00
CA ALA A 272 -0.23 -20.78 20.83
C ALA A 272 -1.37 -21.69 20.32
N THR A 273 -1.36 -22.05 19.03
CA THR A 273 -2.32 -22.98 18.43
C THR A 273 -1.74 -24.37 18.19
N ASP A 274 -0.53 -24.65 18.68
CA ASP A 274 0.26 -25.83 18.29
C ASP A 274 0.33 -26.00 16.76
N TRP A 275 0.46 -24.86 16.05
CA TRP A 275 0.47 -24.76 14.59
C TRP A 275 -0.81 -25.24 13.87
N ASN A 276 -1.92 -25.38 14.59
CA ASN A 276 -3.23 -25.59 13.97
C ASN A 276 -3.76 -24.28 13.37
N PHE A 277 -4.53 -24.41 12.29
CA PHE A 277 -5.18 -23.30 11.59
C PHE A 277 -6.45 -22.93 12.35
N VAL A 278 -6.42 -21.80 13.06
CA VAL A 278 -7.60 -21.31 13.79
C VAL A 278 -8.26 -20.19 12.97
N PRO A 279 -9.53 -20.33 12.56
CA PRO A 279 -10.18 -19.33 11.72
C PRO A 279 -10.32 -18.00 12.47
N MET A 280 -10.01 -16.91 11.76
CA MET A 280 -10.27 -15.56 12.20
C MET A 280 -11.66 -15.11 11.72
N LYS A 281 -12.32 -14.28 12.53
CA LYS A 281 -13.64 -13.72 12.21
C LYS A 281 -13.46 -12.56 11.24
N ARG A 282 -14.00 -12.65 10.04
CA ARG A 282 -14.07 -11.48 9.14
C ARG A 282 -14.94 -10.39 9.77
N ASP A 283 -14.46 -9.16 9.75
CA ASP A 283 -15.18 -8.00 10.26
C ASP A 283 -16.41 -7.72 9.37
N VAL A 284 -17.51 -7.30 10.01
CA VAL A 284 -18.79 -7.07 9.33
C VAL A 284 -18.95 -5.65 8.79
N LEU A 285 -18.09 -4.73 9.23
CA LEU A 285 -18.06 -3.33 8.80
C LEU A 285 -17.03 -3.11 7.67
N ASP A 286 -15.93 -3.86 7.69
CA ASP A 286 -14.91 -3.84 6.62
C ASP A 286 -14.46 -5.26 6.26
N ALA A 287 -14.80 -5.70 5.03
CA ALA A 287 -14.53 -7.05 4.56
C ALA A 287 -13.03 -7.38 4.44
N TYR A 288 -12.13 -6.39 4.43
CA TYR A 288 -10.67 -6.60 4.40
C TYR A 288 -10.07 -6.84 5.78
N LEU A 289 -10.84 -6.63 6.86
CA LEU A 289 -10.36 -6.81 8.23
C LEU A 289 -10.75 -8.20 8.77
N PHE A 290 -9.79 -8.86 9.41
CA PHE A 290 -9.98 -10.13 10.10
C PHE A 290 -9.61 -9.98 11.57
N ARG A 291 -10.51 -10.40 12.45
CA ARG A 291 -10.37 -10.29 13.90
C ARG A 291 -10.13 -11.63 14.57
N TYR A 292 -9.24 -11.62 15.55
CA TYR A 292 -9.03 -12.72 16.47
C TYR A 292 -8.75 -12.16 17.85
N ALA A 293 -9.22 -12.84 18.88
CA ALA A 293 -8.97 -12.46 20.26
C ALA A 293 -8.67 -13.70 21.07
N ARG A 294 -7.68 -13.61 21.95
CA ARG A 294 -7.24 -14.76 22.74
C ARG A 294 -6.51 -14.34 24.00
N PHE A 295 -6.70 -15.11 25.06
CA PHE A 295 -5.79 -15.16 26.19
C PHE A 295 -4.62 -16.10 25.88
N PHE A 296 -3.40 -15.58 25.93
CA PHE A 296 -2.17 -16.34 25.69
C PHE A 296 -1.62 -16.81 27.04
N GLU A 297 -1.70 -18.11 27.32
CA GLU A 297 -1.25 -18.66 28.61
C GLU A 297 0.26 -18.48 28.83
N ALA A 298 0.68 -18.39 30.09
CA ALA A 298 2.10 -18.30 30.44
C ALA A 298 2.89 -19.49 29.84
N GLY A 299 3.99 -19.20 29.14
CA GLY A 299 4.82 -20.20 28.46
C GLY A 299 4.23 -20.75 27.15
N LYS A 300 3.11 -20.17 26.65
CA LYS A 300 2.53 -20.46 25.32
C LYS A 300 2.82 -19.36 24.28
N GLY A 301 3.85 -18.55 24.54
CA GLY A 301 4.37 -17.60 23.57
C GLY A 301 5.07 -18.30 22.39
N GLY A 302 5.66 -17.50 21.53
CA GLY A 302 6.44 -17.95 20.38
C GLY A 302 5.96 -17.36 19.07
N GLU A 303 6.28 -18.05 18.00
CA GLU A 303 6.07 -17.57 16.64
C GLU A 303 4.60 -17.66 16.22
N PHE A 304 4.16 -16.71 15.38
CA PHE A 304 2.87 -16.78 14.69
C PHE A 304 2.88 -16.08 13.32
N LYS A 305 1.90 -16.46 12.47
CA LYS A 305 1.62 -15.90 11.14
C LYS A 305 0.17 -16.16 10.73
N PHE A 306 -0.21 -15.76 9.51
CA PHE A 306 -1.59 -15.86 9.03
C PHE A 306 -1.71 -16.65 7.72
N GLY A 307 -2.47 -17.75 7.77
CA GLY A 307 -2.78 -18.57 6.61
C GLY A 307 -4.01 -18.07 5.85
N THR A 308 -4.04 -18.28 4.53
CA THR A 308 -5.15 -17.87 3.65
C THR A 308 -6.08 -19.02 3.28
N SER A 309 -5.69 -20.26 3.56
CA SER A 309 -6.48 -21.47 3.35
C SER A 309 -6.13 -22.50 4.41
N GLU A 310 -7.14 -23.18 4.95
CA GLU A 310 -6.95 -24.23 5.95
C GLU A 310 -5.99 -25.32 5.43
N GLY A 311 -4.98 -25.67 6.21
CA GLY A 311 -4.00 -26.70 5.89
C GLY A 311 -2.99 -26.36 4.79
N SER A 312 -3.10 -25.21 4.13
CA SER A 312 -2.12 -24.75 3.13
C SER A 312 -1.05 -23.90 3.79
N TRP A 313 0.23 -24.20 3.52
CA TRP A 313 1.38 -23.41 3.97
C TRP A 313 1.90 -22.42 2.92
N GLU A 314 1.32 -22.45 1.72
CA GLU A 314 1.63 -21.51 0.64
C GLU A 314 0.77 -20.25 0.75
N ASN A 315 1.28 -19.14 0.21
CA ASN A 315 0.48 -17.92 -0.03
C ASN A 315 -0.05 -17.32 1.28
N MET A 316 0.86 -17.01 2.20
CA MET A 316 0.53 -16.57 3.56
C MET A 316 0.84 -15.09 3.79
N TYR A 317 0.15 -14.48 4.74
CA TYR A 317 0.55 -13.18 5.28
C TYR A 317 1.53 -13.37 6.43
N LYS A 318 2.64 -12.64 6.36
CA LYS A 318 3.81 -12.83 7.22
C LYS A 318 4.37 -11.49 7.67
N ALA A 319 5.16 -11.51 8.74
CA ALA A 319 5.88 -10.32 9.17
C ALA A 319 6.84 -9.89 8.05
N LYS A 320 6.99 -8.58 7.85
CA LYS A 320 7.98 -8.07 6.89
C LYS A 320 9.41 -8.44 7.31
N ASN A 321 9.68 -8.36 8.61
CA ASN A 321 10.98 -8.63 9.22
C ASN A 321 10.96 -9.97 9.97
N ALA A 322 12.10 -10.66 10.03
CA ALA A 322 12.25 -11.86 10.86
C ALA A 322 12.18 -11.49 12.35
N ASP A 323 11.66 -12.39 13.18
CA ASP A 323 11.51 -12.23 14.63
C ASP A 323 10.81 -10.92 15.05
N ALA A 324 9.82 -10.49 14.26
CA ALA A 324 9.12 -9.23 14.49
C ALA A 324 8.40 -9.24 15.85
N ALA A 325 8.46 -8.14 16.61
CA ALA A 325 7.69 -8.02 17.83
C ALA A 325 6.18 -8.01 17.51
N TYR A 326 5.32 -8.49 18.40
CA TYR A 326 3.86 -8.49 18.16
C TYR A 326 3.27 -7.09 17.89
N THR A 327 4.00 -6.02 18.22
CA THR A 327 3.63 -4.63 17.95
C THR A 327 4.09 -4.13 16.58
N ASP A 328 4.93 -4.88 15.86
CA ASP A 328 5.34 -4.55 14.50
C ASP A 328 4.15 -4.77 13.55
N THR A 329 3.68 -3.68 12.95
CA THR A 329 2.51 -3.74 12.08
C THR A 329 2.83 -4.16 10.66
N GLU A 330 4.10 -4.14 10.26
CA GLU A 330 4.49 -4.38 8.87
C GLU A 330 4.25 -5.83 8.46
N MET A 331 3.37 -6.01 7.47
CA MET A 331 2.96 -7.30 6.96
C MET A 331 3.20 -7.37 5.45
N VAL A 332 3.57 -8.54 4.97
CA VAL A 332 3.71 -8.81 3.54
C VAL A 332 2.95 -10.08 3.17
N PHE A 333 2.31 -10.05 2.00
CA PHE A 333 1.81 -11.26 1.38
C PHE A 333 2.96 -11.99 0.68
N VAL A 334 3.26 -13.21 1.13
CA VAL A 334 4.31 -14.05 0.54
C VAL A 334 3.67 -15.11 -0.34
N LYS A 335 3.85 -14.97 -1.65
CA LYS A 335 3.48 -15.99 -2.62
C LYS A 335 4.42 -17.19 -2.52
N GLY A 336 3.89 -18.41 -2.44
CA GLY A 336 4.68 -19.61 -2.15
C GLY A 336 5.07 -19.68 -0.67
N PHE A 337 6.33 -20.03 -0.38
CA PHE A 337 6.79 -20.39 0.97
C PHE A 337 7.75 -19.40 1.63
N ASP A 338 8.62 -18.73 0.87
CA ASP A 338 9.72 -17.93 1.42
C ASP A 338 9.62 -16.44 1.01
N PRO A 339 10.07 -15.50 1.87
CA PRO A 339 10.63 -15.73 3.21
C PRO A 339 9.58 -16.19 4.23
N ASP A 340 10.00 -16.90 5.27
CA ASP A 340 9.12 -17.36 6.37
C ASP A 340 9.29 -16.56 7.66
N ASN A 341 9.32 -15.24 7.50
CA ASN A 341 9.34 -14.28 8.61
C ASN A 341 8.04 -14.38 9.43
N LYS A 342 8.16 -14.20 10.75
CA LYS A 342 7.06 -14.38 11.70
C LYS A 342 7.13 -13.32 12.77
N TRP A 343 5.99 -13.08 13.39
CA TRP A 343 5.94 -12.36 14.65
C TRP A 343 6.25 -13.32 15.80
N VAL A 344 6.82 -12.79 16.88
CA VAL A 344 7.17 -13.55 18.09
C VAL A 344 6.53 -12.88 19.29
N LEU A 345 5.68 -13.61 20.01
CA LEU A 345 5.17 -13.22 21.32
C LEU A 345 6.09 -13.80 22.41
N LYS A 346 6.79 -12.94 23.15
CA LYS A 346 7.76 -13.37 24.16
C LYS A 346 7.06 -13.89 25.42
N ASP A 347 7.75 -14.71 26.21
CA ASP A 347 7.18 -15.25 27.45
C ASP A 347 6.73 -14.18 28.45
N ALA A 348 7.43 -13.05 28.52
CA ALA A 348 7.04 -11.91 29.36
C ALA A 348 5.77 -11.17 28.85
N GLU A 349 5.37 -11.44 27.61
CA GLU A 349 4.18 -10.90 26.97
C GLU A 349 2.99 -11.88 27.09
N CYS A 350 3.21 -13.08 27.63
CA CYS A 350 2.19 -14.08 27.92
C CYS A 350 1.50 -13.83 29.28
N GLY A 351 0.45 -14.61 29.57
CA GLY A 351 -0.42 -14.42 30.72
C GLY A 351 -1.42 -13.28 30.55
N LYS A 352 -1.67 -12.87 29.31
CA LYS A 352 -2.46 -11.68 28.93
C LYS A 352 -3.41 -12.00 27.79
N ALA A 353 -4.51 -11.25 27.71
CA ALA A 353 -5.38 -11.27 26.55
C ALA A 353 -4.95 -10.26 25.51
N TYR A 354 -5.18 -10.57 24.24
CA TYR A 354 -4.90 -9.69 23.12
C TYR A 354 -6.06 -9.71 22.13
N LYS A 355 -6.29 -8.55 21.50
CA LYS A 355 -7.09 -8.44 20.28
C LYS A 355 -6.14 -8.24 19.09
N ILE A 356 -6.42 -8.96 18.02
CA ILE A 356 -5.66 -8.96 16.78
C ILE A 356 -6.62 -8.55 15.66
N CYS A 357 -6.24 -7.54 14.90
CA CYS A 357 -6.91 -7.11 13.67
C CYS A 357 -5.90 -7.18 12.53
N VAL A 358 -6.20 -7.95 11.49
CA VAL A 358 -5.36 -8.07 10.29
C VAL A 358 -6.08 -7.43 9.12
N ASP A 359 -5.42 -6.49 8.46
CA ASP A 359 -5.89 -5.83 7.25
C ASP A 359 -5.17 -6.41 6.05
N ILE A 360 -5.92 -6.99 5.12
CA ILE A 360 -5.37 -7.67 3.94
C ILE A 360 -5.54 -6.89 2.64
N ARG A 361 -5.86 -5.60 2.74
CA ARG A 361 -6.00 -4.72 1.59
C ARG A 361 -4.65 -4.56 0.88
N ALA A 362 -4.66 -4.83 -0.43
CA ALA A 362 -3.45 -4.83 -1.24
C ALA A 362 -2.68 -3.50 -1.14
N GLY A 363 -1.40 -3.57 -0.80
CA GLY A 363 -0.52 -2.41 -0.61
C GLY A 363 -0.72 -1.64 0.70
N LYS A 364 -1.67 -2.05 1.55
CA LYS A 364 -1.95 -1.48 2.88
C LYS A 364 -2.00 -2.58 3.95
N GLU A 365 -1.35 -3.71 3.69
CA GLU A 365 -1.32 -4.86 4.58
C GLU A 365 -0.73 -4.50 5.95
N ARG A 366 -1.43 -4.87 7.02
CA ARG A 366 -0.95 -4.65 8.39
C ARG A 366 -1.51 -5.66 9.38
N MET A 367 -0.69 -5.98 10.38
CA MET A 367 -1.09 -6.75 11.56
C MET A 367 -1.16 -5.82 12.76
N MET A 368 -2.32 -5.71 13.41
CA MET A 368 -2.52 -4.83 14.55
C MET A 368 -2.93 -5.67 15.76
N MET A 369 -1.95 -5.98 16.62
CA MET A 369 -2.17 -6.72 17.86
C MET A 369 -1.93 -5.81 19.06
N SER A 370 -2.88 -5.80 19.99
CA SER A 370 -2.79 -5.01 21.22
C SER A 370 -3.27 -5.80 22.42
N GLU A 371 -2.62 -5.60 23.57
CA GLU A 371 -3.09 -6.14 24.84
C GLU A 371 -4.53 -5.68 25.10
N PHE A 372 -5.40 -6.62 25.48
CA PHE A 372 -6.77 -6.36 25.83
C PHE A 372 -6.93 -6.38 27.33
N VAL A 373 -7.20 -5.20 27.89
CA VAL A 373 -7.60 -5.04 29.29
C VAL A 373 -9.12 -5.13 29.35
N PRO A 374 -9.70 -6.14 30.04
CA PRO A 374 -11.14 -6.27 30.14
C PRO A 374 -11.76 -5.08 30.87
N TYR A 375 -12.90 -4.61 30.39
CA TYR A 375 -13.73 -3.66 31.13
C TYR A 375 -14.26 -4.32 32.40
N GLU A 376 -14.14 -3.62 33.53
CA GLU A 376 -14.60 -4.11 34.83
C GLU A 376 -16.13 -4.16 34.93
N MET A 377 -16.81 -3.35 34.13
CA MET A 377 -18.26 -3.23 34.12
C MET A 377 -18.79 -3.11 32.69
N ILE A 378 -19.95 -3.72 32.45
CA ILE A 378 -20.74 -3.55 31.23
C ILE A 378 -22.14 -3.12 31.64
N TYR A 379 -22.72 -2.17 30.91
CA TYR A 379 -24.03 -1.61 31.24
C TYR A 379 -24.96 -1.65 30.03
N MET A 380 -26.25 -1.81 30.31
CA MET A 380 -27.31 -1.82 29.32
C MET A 380 -28.03 -0.48 29.29
N VAL A 381 -28.33 -0.01 28.09
CA VAL A 381 -29.13 1.19 27.81
C VAL A 381 -30.10 0.93 26.65
N GLY A 382 -31.16 1.71 26.60
CA GLY A 382 -32.17 1.65 25.54
C GLY A 382 -33.59 1.53 26.08
N ASP A 383 -34.60 1.71 25.23
CA ASP A 383 -36.02 1.60 25.61
C ASP A 383 -36.37 0.25 26.24
N ALA A 384 -35.66 -0.81 25.82
CA ALA A 384 -35.83 -2.15 26.36
C ALA A 384 -35.18 -2.32 27.74
N ALA A 385 -34.15 -1.55 28.06
CA ALA A 385 -33.40 -1.66 29.30
C ALA A 385 -34.16 -0.99 30.47
N PRO A 386 -34.00 -1.48 31.72
CA PRO A 386 -34.72 -0.93 32.88
C PRO A 386 -34.51 0.57 33.12
N ALA A 387 -33.33 1.09 32.81
CA ALA A 387 -32.97 2.50 33.02
C ALA A 387 -33.18 3.40 31.78
N GLY A 388 -33.72 2.88 30.67
CA GLY A 388 -33.90 3.66 29.45
C GLY A 388 -32.58 4.16 28.85
N TRP A 389 -32.62 5.37 28.28
CA TRP A 389 -31.50 5.99 27.55
C TRP A 389 -30.60 6.90 28.38
N THR A 390 -30.88 7.10 29.67
CA THR A 390 -30.03 7.94 30.53
C THR A 390 -28.73 7.18 30.83
N ILE A 391 -27.62 7.52 30.15
CA ILE A 391 -26.33 6.84 30.30
C ILE A 391 -25.85 6.84 31.76
N GLY A 392 -25.98 7.95 32.48
CA GLY A 392 -25.61 8.04 33.90
C GLY A 392 -26.29 6.98 34.79
N ASP A 393 -27.49 6.53 34.40
CA ASP A 393 -28.30 5.56 35.12
C ASP A 393 -28.26 4.14 34.50
N ALA A 394 -27.42 3.91 33.48
CA ALA A 394 -27.36 2.66 32.74
C ALA A 394 -27.33 1.42 33.65
N THR A 395 -28.10 0.40 33.28
CA THR A 395 -28.32 -0.79 34.11
C THR A 395 -27.08 -1.69 34.11
N PRO A 396 -26.42 -1.94 35.25
CA PRO A 396 -25.21 -2.76 35.29
C PRO A 396 -25.53 -4.24 35.03
N MET A 397 -24.66 -4.89 34.26
CA MET A 397 -24.56 -6.34 34.23
C MET A 397 -23.70 -6.83 35.39
N GLN A 398 -23.88 -8.10 35.76
CA GLN A 398 -23.11 -8.78 36.79
C GLN A 398 -21.89 -9.48 36.18
N ALA A 399 -20.69 -9.10 36.62
CA ALA A 399 -19.46 -9.83 36.30
C ALA A 399 -19.50 -11.26 36.86
N THR A 400 -18.78 -12.17 36.20
CA THR A 400 -18.56 -13.54 36.68
C THR A 400 -17.12 -13.73 37.16
N ASP A 401 -16.78 -14.92 37.67
CA ASP A 401 -15.39 -15.28 37.99
C ASP A 401 -14.47 -15.27 36.76
N ASN A 402 -15.04 -15.40 35.55
CA ASN A 402 -14.33 -15.12 34.33
C ASN A 402 -14.41 -13.61 34.03
N PRO A 403 -13.27 -12.86 34.01
CA PRO A 403 -13.27 -11.41 33.83
C PRO A 403 -13.79 -10.96 32.47
N TYR A 404 -13.91 -11.87 31.51
CA TYR A 404 -14.44 -11.58 30.18
C TYR A 404 -15.95 -11.78 30.09
N VAL A 405 -16.61 -12.35 31.10
CA VAL A 405 -18.01 -12.74 31.00
C VAL A 405 -18.88 -11.95 31.97
N PHE A 406 -19.95 -11.37 31.43
CA PHE A 406 -20.99 -10.65 32.15
C PHE A 406 -22.34 -11.32 31.93
N THR A 407 -23.18 -11.29 32.96
CA THR A 407 -24.55 -11.81 32.90
C THR A 407 -25.54 -10.78 33.40
N TRP A 408 -26.76 -10.83 32.90
CA TRP A 408 -27.88 -10.08 33.45
C TRP A 408 -29.15 -10.89 33.34
N GLN A 409 -30.00 -10.82 34.35
CA GLN A 409 -31.32 -11.45 34.34
C GLN A 409 -32.36 -10.47 34.87
N GLY A 410 -33.45 -10.30 34.13
CA GLY A 410 -34.51 -9.38 34.51
C GLY A 410 -35.52 -9.18 33.40
N VAL A 411 -36.39 -8.19 33.57
CA VAL A 411 -37.44 -7.86 32.60
C VAL A 411 -36.91 -6.84 31.59
N LEU A 412 -36.99 -7.16 30.30
CA LEU A 412 -36.82 -6.19 29.22
C LEU A 412 -38.18 -5.76 28.70
N ASN A 413 -38.29 -4.49 28.33
CA ASN A 413 -39.43 -3.99 27.55
C ASN A 413 -39.22 -4.28 26.05
N ALA A 414 -40.27 -4.12 25.25
CA ALA A 414 -40.10 -4.02 23.80
C ALA A 414 -39.44 -2.68 23.46
N GLY A 415 -38.43 -2.69 22.60
CA GLY A 415 -37.64 -1.49 22.33
C GLY A 415 -36.22 -1.77 21.84
N GLU A 416 -35.41 -0.73 21.79
CA GLU A 416 -34.00 -0.82 21.45
C GLU A 416 -33.13 -1.16 22.67
N LEU A 417 -32.04 -1.89 22.43
CA LEU A 417 -31.04 -2.25 23.44
C LEU A 417 -29.63 -2.09 22.86
N LYS A 418 -28.72 -1.55 23.68
CA LYS A 418 -27.29 -1.47 23.40
C LYS A 418 -26.50 -1.58 24.71
N LEU A 419 -25.21 -1.92 24.62
CA LEU A 419 -24.37 -2.05 25.80
C LEU A 419 -23.17 -1.11 25.73
N THR A 420 -22.95 -0.33 26.79
CA THR A 420 -21.79 0.55 26.96
C THR A 420 -20.80 -0.08 27.93
N CYS A 421 -19.51 0.11 27.66
CA CYS A 421 -18.43 -0.38 28.50
C CYS A 421 -17.97 0.66 29.54
N ASP A 422 -18.22 1.94 29.31
CA ASP A 422 -17.61 3.04 30.05
C ASP A 422 -18.59 4.15 30.49
N LYS A 423 -19.86 4.10 30.05
CA LYS A 423 -20.90 5.10 30.35
C LYS A 423 -20.49 6.54 30.03
N LYS A 424 -19.73 6.76 28.96
CA LYS A 424 -19.42 8.14 28.55
C LYS A 424 -20.68 8.90 28.13
N GLU A 425 -21.00 9.98 28.84
CA GLU A 425 -22.21 10.79 28.63
C GLU A 425 -22.24 11.52 27.27
N ASP A 426 -21.08 11.73 26.65
CA ASP A 426 -20.95 12.32 25.31
C ASP A 426 -21.21 11.31 24.17
N TRP A 427 -21.55 10.06 24.51
CA TRP A 427 -21.78 8.93 23.59
C TRP A 427 -20.56 8.48 22.78
N ASN A 428 -19.40 9.11 23.00
CA ASN A 428 -18.15 8.83 22.32
C ASN A 428 -17.32 7.77 23.06
N GLY A 429 -17.97 6.83 23.74
CA GLY A 429 -17.33 5.76 24.49
C GLY A 429 -17.14 4.45 23.74
N ALA A 430 -16.84 3.41 24.51
CA ALA A 430 -16.77 2.03 24.05
C ALA A 430 -18.12 1.32 24.17
N TRP A 431 -18.45 0.54 23.14
CA TRP A 431 -19.76 -0.05 22.95
C TRP A 431 -19.68 -1.48 22.45
N PHE A 432 -20.64 -2.30 22.92
CA PHE A 432 -21.03 -3.53 22.26
C PHE A 432 -22.38 -3.35 21.54
N MET A 433 -22.41 -3.74 20.28
CA MET A 433 -23.56 -3.56 19.37
C MET A 433 -23.86 -4.86 18.61
N PRO A 434 -25.06 -5.07 18.05
CA PRO A 434 -25.26 -6.16 17.10
C PRO A 434 -24.43 -5.92 15.83
N THR A 435 -24.27 -6.97 15.03
CA THR A 435 -23.55 -6.91 13.73
C THR A 435 -24.34 -6.26 12.60
N VAL A 436 -25.65 -6.07 12.78
CA VAL A 436 -26.54 -5.35 11.85
C VAL A 436 -27.52 -4.51 12.65
N ALA A 437 -28.01 -3.41 12.07
CA ALA A 437 -29.04 -2.57 12.68
C ALA A 437 -30.34 -3.36 12.92
N ASP A 438 -31.05 -3.00 14.00
CA ASP A 438 -32.34 -3.58 14.39
C ASP A 438 -32.36 -5.11 14.54
N LYS A 439 -31.20 -5.71 14.83
CA LYS A 439 -31.07 -7.16 14.97
C LYS A 439 -31.95 -7.67 16.11
N GLN A 440 -32.86 -8.59 15.81
CA GLN A 440 -33.62 -9.30 16.85
C GLN A 440 -32.73 -10.38 17.47
N PRO A 441 -32.74 -10.54 18.81
CA PRO A 441 -32.09 -11.66 19.46
C PRO A 441 -32.50 -13.01 18.86
N THR A 442 -31.52 -13.86 18.56
CA THR A 442 -31.76 -15.22 18.07
C THR A 442 -32.20 -16.18 19.18
N GLY A 443 -31.93 -15.85 20.44
CA GLY A 443 -32.05 -16.76 21.57
C GLY A 443 -30.87 -17.73 21.72
N GLU A 444 -29.87 -17.62 20.85
CA GLU A 444 -28.62 -18.40 20.89
C GLU A 444 -27.42 -17.46 21.06
N THR A 445 -26.22 -18.02 21.25
CA THR A 445 -24.99 -17.24 21.24
C THR A 445 -24.71 -16.74 19.82
N GLU A 446 -24.52 -15.43 19.69
CA GLU A 446 -24.24 -14.75 18.44
C GLU A 446 -23.03 -13.81 18.56
N SER A 447 -22.44 -13.48 17.42
CA SER A 447 -21.40 -12.45 17.35
C SER A 447 -21.99 -11.06 17.61
N MET A 448 -21.23 -10.24 18.31
CA MET A 448 -21.44 -8.80 18.44
C MET A 448 -20.25 -8.01 17.84
N LEU A 449 -20.45 -6.70 17.72
CA LEU A 449 -19.44 -5.71 17.37
C LEU A 449 -18.91 -5.06 18.65
N PHE A 450 -17.59 -4.93 18.76
CA PHE A 450 -16.94 -4.00 19.68
C PHE A 450 -16.52 -2.75 18.91
N LEU A 451 -16.87 -1.57 19.42
CA LEU A 451 -16.42 -0.28 18.86
C LEU A 451 -16.02 0.66 20.00
N ASP A 452 -14.78 1.15 19.99
CA ASP A 452 -14.33 2.24 20.85
C ASP A 452 -14.27 3.53 20.05
N LYS A 453 -15.27 4.39 20.21
CA LYS A 453 -15.37 5.64 19.47
C LYS A 453 -14.39 6.70 19.97
N SER A 454 -13.91 6.57 21.21
CA SER A 454 -12.90 7.49 21.77
C SER A 454 -11.47 7.12 21.42
N SER A 455 -11.21 5.90 21.00
CA SER A 455 -9.85 5.44 20.71
C SER A 455 -9.44 5.77 19.28
N ASP A 456 -8.50 6.70 19.12
CA ASP A 456 -7.88 7.01 17.82
C ASP A 456 -7.18 5.78 17.22
N ALA A 457 -6.52 4.98 18.06
CA ALA A 457 -5.90 3.73 17.63
C ALA A 457 -6.91 2.71 17.11
N PHE A 458 -8.11 2.63 17.71
CA PHE A 458 -9.18 1.77 17.22
C PHE A 458 -9.77 2.30 15.91
N LYS A 459 -10.05 3.61 15.83
CA LYS A 459 -10.55 4.25 14.60
C LYS A 459 -9.59 4.05 13.43
N ALA A 460 -8.28 4.16 13.67
CA ALA A 460 -7.25 3.97 12.64
C ALA A 460 -7.21 2.55 12.03
N GLN A 461 -7.83 1.54 12.68
CA GLN A 461 -7.99 0.20 12.09
C GLN A 461 -8.94 0.21 10.89
N TYR A 462 -9.83 1.22 10.80
CA TYR A 462 -10.84 1.35 9.76
C TYR A 462 -10.51 2.53 8.82
N PRO A 463 -9.78 2.31 7.73
CA PRO A 463 -9.39 3.40 6.84
C PRO A 463 -10.57 3.98 6.04
N ASP A 464 -11.59 3.15 5.78
CA ASP A 464 -12.72 3.50 4.91
C ASP A 464 -14.08 3.54 5.65
N VAL A 465 -14.08 3.42 6.99
CA VAL A 465 -15.31 3.37 7.79
C VAL A 465 -15.31 4.44 8.89
N ILE A 466 -16.34 5.27 8.90
CA ILE A 466 -16.56 6.31 9.92
C ILE A 466 -17.14 5.67 11.19
N VAL A 467 -16.26 5.16 12.06
CA VAL A 467 -16.63 4.46 13.31
C VAL A 467 -17.56 5.29 14.20
N GLY A 468 -17.35 6.61 14.29
CA GLY A 468 -18.15 7.51 15.12
C GLY A 468 -19.65 7.51 14.74
N GLY A 469 -19.95 7.36 13.45
CA GLY A 469 -21.31 7.35 12.91
C GLY A 469 -22.06 6.03 13.10
N ILE A 470 -21.39 4.97 13.56
CA ILE A 470 -22.03 3.65 13.71
C ILE A 470 -22.85 3.62 15.00
N ASP A 471 -24.14 3.30 14.87
CA ASP A 471 -25.06 3.25 16.01
C ASP A 471 -26.14 2.17 15.86
N GLN A 472 -25.69 0.92 15.89
CA GLN A 472 -26.54 -0.26 15.77
C GLN A 472 -27.11 -0.67 17.14
N LYS A 473 -28.37 -1.12 17.17
CA LYS A 473 -29.08 -1.58 18.37
C LYS A 473 -29.75 -2.91 18.14
N TRP A 474 -29.83 -3.73 19.18
CA TRP A 474 -30.73 -4.89 19.17
C TRP A 474 -32.17 -4.40 19.28
N LYS A 475 -33.09 -5.10 18.61
CA LYS A 475 -34.53 -4.85 18.70
C LYS A 475 -35.22 -5.94 19.53
N ILE A 476 -35.60 -5.61 20.75
CA ILE A 476 -36.43 -6.49 21.59
C ILE A 476 -37.88 -6.31 21.15
N THR A 477 -38.48 -7.34 20.58
CA THR A 477 -39.84 -7.26 20.00
C THR A 477 -40.95 -7.55 21.00
N THR A 478 -40.65 -8.30 22.07
CA THR A 478 -41.66 -8.71 23.05
C THR A 478 -41.11 -8.49 24.46
N ALA A 479 -41.83 -7.74 25.29
CA ALA A 479 -41.47 -7.62 26.70
C ALA A 479 -41.49 -8.99 27.40
N GLY A 480 -40.68 -9.15 28.45
CA GLY A 480 -40.64 -10.37 29.25
C GLY A 480 -39.36 -10.52 30.06
N SER A 481 -39.23 -11.65 30.75
CA SER A 481 -38.00 -12.01 31.45
C SER A 481 -36.96 -12.52 30.46
N TYR A 482 -35.72 -12.03 30.58
CA TYR A 482 -34.59 -12.40 29.74
C TYR A 482 -33.37 -12.73 30.60
N LYS A 483 -32.52 -13.60 30.06
CA LYS A 483 -31.13 -13.79 30.50
C LYS A 483 -30.20 -13.34 29.38
N ILE A 484 -29.27 -12.45 29.70
CA ILE A 484 -28.22 -11.99 28.82
C ILE A 484 -26.89 -12.53 29.33
N THR A 485 -26.08 -13.10 28.44
CA THR A 485 -24.69 -13.48 28.73
C THR A 485 -23.80 -12.92 27.63
N LEU A 486 -22.80 -12.12 28.01
CA LEU A 486 -21.87 -11.45 27.10
C LEU A 486 -20.43 -11.90 27.40
N ASN A 487 -19.63 -12.15 26.36
CA ASN A 487 -18.19 -12.34 26.44
C ASN A 487 -17.46 -11.20 25.70
N GLN A 488 -16.78 -10.32 26.44
CA GLN A 488 -16.12 -9.13 25.87
C GLN A 488 -14.82 -9.44 25.11
N LEU A 489 -14.16 -10.57 25.41
CA LEU A 489 -12.95 -11.00 24.72
C LEU A 489 -13.29 -11.63 23.37
N GLU A 490 -14.22 -12.60 23.38
CA GLU A 490 -14.64 -13.32 22.17
C GLU A 490 -15.64 -12.54 21.31
N GLU A 491 -16.15 -11.43 21.85
CA GLU A 491 -17.17 -10.58 21.20
C GLU A 491 -18.43 -11.37 20.84
N THR A 492 -18.95 -12.12 21.83
CA THR A 492 -20.18 -12.90 21.71
C THR A 492 -21.21 -12.49 22.76
N ILE A 493 -22.49 -12.66 22.42
CA ILE A 493 -23.62 -12.39 23.30
C ILE A 493 -24.74 -13.41 23.08
N SER A 494 -25.47 -13.76 24.12
CA SER A 494 -26.77 -14.45 24.03
C SER A 494 -27.81 -13.63 24.78
N ILE A 495 -28.98 -13.44 24.18
CA ILE A 495 -30.13 -12.75 24.78
C ILE A 495 -31.32 -13.71 24.69
N VAL A 496 -31.62 -14.40 25.80
CA VAL A 496 -32.54 -15.54 25.84
C VAL A 496 -33.77 -15.21 26.66
N LYS A 497 -34.95 -15.21 26.02
CA LYS A 497 -36.23 -15.08 26.72
C LYS A 497 -36.48 -16.31 27.61
N GLN A 498 -36.91 -16.08 28.85
CA GLN A 498 -37.16 -17.13 29.86
C GLN A 498 -38.61 -17.60 29.88
#